data_AF-X0WEF3-F1
#
_entry.id   AF-X0WEF3-F1
#
_cell.length_a   1.000
_cell.length_b   1.000
_cell.length_c   1.000
_cell.angle_alpha   90.00
_cell.angle_beta   90.00
_cell.angle_gamma   90.00
#
_symmetry.space_group_name_H-M   'P 1'
#
loop_
_entity.id
_entity.type
_entity.pdbx_description
1 polymer ?
#
loop_
_entity_poly.entity_id
_entity_poly.type
_entity_poly.pdbx_seq_one_letter_code
_entity_poly.pdbx_strand_id
1 'polypeptide(L)'
;MRCFIAIDIDERLREAIADLQQQLAEKAEIKKNDVKWVAPEAMHLTLKFLGEVKDDKIVEVCSAVRDAAASSKSFELDIESVGCFGGRSARVLW
;
A
#
# COMPACT_ATOMS: atom_id res chain seq x y z
N MET A 1 7.69 14.43 11.04
CA MET A 1 6.57 13.50 10.72
C MET A 1 7.06 12.48 9.71
N ARG A 2 6.65 11.22 9.84
CA ARG A 2 7.05 10.18 8.89
C ARG A 2 6.19 10.23 7.62
N CYS A 3 6.80 10.47 6.47
CA CYS A 3 6.10 10.61 5.19
C CYS A 3 6.54 9.57 4.17
N PHE A 4 5.65 9.33 3.21
CA PHE A 4 5.89 8.54 2.01
C PHE A 4 4.99 9.07 0.88
N ILE A 5 5.32 8.71 -0.36
CA ILE A 5 4.52 9.00 -1.56
C ILE A 5 3.92 7.70 -2.06
N ALA A 6 2.64 7.71 -2.42
CA ALA A 6 1.92 6.53 -2.85
C ALA A 6 0.91 6.84 -3.96
N ILE A 7 0.51 5.79 -4.68
CA ILE A 7 -0.67 5.77 -5.54
C ILE A 7 -1.83 5.23 -4.69
N ASP A 8 -2.92 5.99 -4.62
CA ASP A 8 -4.16 5.54 -3.98
C ASP A 8 -4.86 4.50 -4.86
N ILE A 9 -5.63 3.62 -4.24
CA ILE A 9 -6.42 2.61 -4.95
C ILE A 9 -7.90 2.97 -4.92
N ASP A 10 -8.62 2.61 -5.97
CA ASP A 10 -10.06 2.85 -6.05
C ASP A 10 -10.86 1.92 -5.12
N GLU A 11 -12.13 2.26 -4.92
CA GLU A 11 -12.99 1.54 -3.98
C GLU A 11 -13.26 0.09 -4.41
N ARG A 12 -13.36 -0.16 -5.72
CA ARG A 12 -13.57 -1.50 -6.25
C ARG A 12 -12.40 -2.41 -5.88
N LEU A 13 -11.19 -1.89 -5.96
CA LEU A 13 -9.98 -2.61 -5.59
C LEU A 13 -9.88 -2.80 -4.07
N ARG A 14 -10.31 -1.83 -3.27
CA ARG A 14 -10.39 -1.97 -1.80
C ARG A 14 -11.31 -3.12 -1.39
N GLU A 15 -12.50 -3.21 -2.00
CA GLU A 15 -13.45 -4.30 -1.78
C GLU A 15 -12.83 -5.65 -2.16
N ALA A 16 -12.21 -5.75 -3.35
CA ALA A 16 -11.57 -6.98 -3.80
C ALA A 16 -10.43 -7.44 -2.88
N ILE A 17 -9.64 -6.51 -2.34
CA ILE A 17 -8.59 -6.82 -1.36
C ILE A 17 -9.20 -7.30 -0.04
N ALA A 18 -10.27 -6.65 0.44
CA ALA A 18 -10.95 -7.06 1.67
C ALA A 18 -11.46 -8.51 1.58
N ASP A 19 -12.11 -8.86 0.47
CA ASP A 19 -12.57 -10.22 0.19
C ASP A 19 -11.40 -11.21 0.13
N LEU A 20 -10.29 -10.83 -0.49
CA LEU A 20 -9.10 -11.68 -0.58
C LEU A 20 -8.48 -11.92 0.81
N GLN A 21 -8.37 -10.89 1.65
CA GLN A 21 -7.87 -11.02 3.03
C GLN A 21 -8.74 -11.99 3.84
N GLN A 22 -10.07 -11.91 3.70
CA GLN A 22 -11.00 -12.83 4.36
C GLN A 22 -10.77 -14.28 3.88
N GLN A 23 -10.71 -14.49 2.56
CA GLN A 23 -10.49 -15.82 1.98
C GLN A 23 -9.15 -16.44 2.42
N LEU A 24 -8.09 -15.63 2.51
CA LEU A 24 -6.78 -16.09 2.98
C LEU A 24 -6.80 -16.45 4.46
N ALA A 25 -7.47 -15.65 5.30
CA ALA A 25 -7.60 -15.92 6.73
C ALA A 25 -8.37 -17.23 6.99
N GLU A 26 -9.45 -17.47 6.24
CA GLU A 26 -10.26 -18.69 6.36
C GLU A 26 -9.51 -19.93 5.89
N LYS A 27 -8.85 -19.89 4.72
CA LYS A 27 -8.19 -21.05 4.12
C LYS A 27 -6.94 -21.53 4.86
N ALA A 28 -6.19 -20.60 5.44
CA ALA A 28 -4.94 -20.93 6.11
C ALA A 28 -5.10 -21.13 7.63
N GLU A 29 -6.35 -21.22 8.12
CA GLU A 29 -6.70 -21.35 9.55
C GLU A 29 -5.95 -20.34 10.44
N ILE A 30 -5.70 -19.15 9.90
CA ILE A 30 -4.89 -18.11 10.53
C ILE A 30 -5.66 -17.61 11.74
N LYS A 31 -5.11 -17.78 12.95
CA LYS A 31 -5.75 -17.23 14.14
C LYS A 31 -5.65 -15.71 14.08
N LYS A 32 -6.61 -15.03 14.70
CA LYS A 32 -6.73 -13.56 14.69
C LYS A 32 -5.45 -12.79 15.08
N ASN A 33 -4.50 -13.44 15.77
CA ASN A 33 -3.25 -12.84 16.23
C ASN A 33 -2.01 -13.24 15.40
N ASP A 34 -2.14 -14.14 14.44
CA ASP A 34 -1.02 -14.64 13.63
C ASP A 34 -0.68 -13.66 12.50
N VAL A 35 -1.66 -12.92 12.00
CA VAL A 35 -1.51 -11.91 10.96
C VAL A 35 -2.22 -10.63 11.36
N LYS A 36 -1.53 -9.50 11.16
CA LYS A 36 -2.13 -8.17 11.25
C LYS A 36 -2.52 -7.69 9.85
N TRP A 37 -3.79 -7.83 9.50
CA TRP A 37 -4.32 -7.32 8.23
C TRP A 37 -4.33 -5.80 8.22
N VAL A 38 -3.92 -5.22 7.10
CA VAL A 38 -4.02 -3.77 6.86
C VAL A 38 -5.45 -3.46 6.47
N ALA A 39 -6.03 -2.44 7.10
CA ALA A 39 -7.39 -2.00 6.78
C ALA A 39 -7.48 -1.57 5.31
N PRO A 40 -8.52 -1.97 4.55
CA PRO A 40 -8.64 -1.65 3.13
C PRO A 40 -8.51 -0.16 2.80
N GLU A 41 -9.02 0.72 3.66
CA GLU A 41 -8.92 2.18 3.52
C GLU A 41 -7.49 2.73 3.66
N ALA A 42 -6.57 1.95 4.24
CA ALA A 42 -5.16 2.30 4.37
C ALA A 42 -4.29 1.66 3.29
N MET A 43 -4.86 0.83 2.40
CA MET A 43 -4.14 0.20 1.29
C MET A 43 -3.77 1.24 0.23
N HIS A 44 -2.56 1.10 -0.29
CA HIS A 44 -1.98 1.99 -1.30
C HIS A 44 -0.74 1.31 -1.89
N LEU A 45 -0.33 1.74 -3.09
CA LEU A 45 0.95 1.35 -3.67
C LEU A 45 2.01 2.39 -3.29
N THR A 46 2.91 2.04 -2.37
CA THR A 46 4.01 2.95 -1.99
C THR A 46 4.99 3.10 -3.15
N LEU A 47 5.27 4.34 -3.55
CA LEU A 47 6.29 4.69 -4.55
C LEU A 47 7.63 5.01 -3.89
N LYS A 48 7.61 5.77 -2.78
CA LYS A 48 8.84 6.24 -2.12
C LYS A 48 8.63 6.52 -0.64
N PHE A 49 9.44 5.90 0.20
CA PHE A 49 9.57 6.29 1.60
C PHE A 49 10.46 7.53 1.72
N LEU A 50 9.97 8.58 2.41
CA LEU A 50 10.74 9.79 2.68
C LEU A 50 11.36 9.80 4.09
N GLY A 51 10.86 8.93 4.98
CA GLY A 51 11.29 8.91 6.37
C GLY A 51 10.76 10.13 7.12
N GLU A 52 11.55 10.67 8.04
CA GLU A 52 11.19 11.87 8.79
C GLU A 52 11.34 13.13 7.92
N VAL A 53 10.24 13.85 7.77
CA VAL A 53 10.15 15.14 7.11
C VAL A 53 9.75 16.19 8.14
N LYS A 54 10.41 17.35 8.11
CA LYS A 54 10.05 18.48 8.96
C LYS A 54 8.76 19.13 8.47
N ASP A 55 7.94 19.61 9.39
CA ASP A 55 6.62 20.17 9.07
C ASP A 55 6.72 21.38 8.12
N ASP A 56 7.77 22.19 8.26
CA ASP A 56 8.07 23.33 7.39
C ASP A 56 8.47 22.95 5.95
N LYS A 57 8.76 21.67 5.70
CA LYS A 57 9.10 21.11 4.38
C LYS A 57 7.95 20.46 3.64
N ILE A 58 6.77 20.30 4.28
CA ILE A 58 5.66 19.55 3.68
C ILE A 58 5.13 20.23 2.41
N VAL A 59 5.02 21.56 2.40
CA VAL A 59 4.57 22.30 1.21
C VAL A 59 5.52 22.10 0.02
N GLU A 60 6.83 22.07 0.27
CA GLU A 60 7.86 21.83 -0.75
C GLU A 60 7.77 20.41 -1.31
N VAL A 61 7.58 19.41 -0.43
CA VAL A 61 7.38 18.01 -0.84
C VAL A 61 6.12 17.88 -1.72
N CYS A 62 5.00 18.48 -1.31
CA CYS A 62 3.77 18.45 -2.10
C CYS A 62 3.93 19.09 -3.48
N SER A 63 4.68 20.20 -3.58
CA SER A 63 4.98 20.83 -4.87
C SER A 63 5.81 19.91 -5.77
N ALA A 64 6.90 19.33 -5.23
CA ALA A 64 7.77 18.45 -5.99
C ALA A 64 7.03 17.20 -6.51
N VAL A 65 6.12 16.64 -5.70
CA VAL A 65 5.28 15.50 -6.11
C VAL A 65 4.30 15.90 -7.21
N ARG A 66 3.68 17.10 -7.11
CA ARG A 66 2.78 17.61 -8.15
C ARG A 66 3.51 17.78 -9.48
N ASP A 67 4.70 18.35 -9.48
CA ASP A 67 5.49 18.58 -10.69
C ASP A 67 5.95 17.25 -11.33
N ALA A 68 6.36 16.29 -10.50
CA ALA A 68 6.70 14.94 -10.94
C ALA A 68 5.49 14.20 -11.53
N ALA A 69 4.31 14.33 -10.93
CA ALA A 69 3.08 13.74 -11.43
C ALA A 69 2.65 14.39 -12.75
N ALA A 70 2.74 15.72 -12.87
CA ALA A 70 2.36 16.46 -14.08
C ALA A 70 3.26 16.15 -15.29
N SER A 71 4.52 15.77 -15.05
CA SER A 71 5.45 15.35 -16.11
C SER A 71 5.30 13.88 -16.52
N SER A 72 4.45 13.12 -15.81
CA SER A 72 4.18 11.71 -16.07
C SER A 72 2.85 11.53 -16.79
N LYS A 73 2.79 10.60 -17.76
CA LYS A 73 1.51 10.22 -18.38
C LYS A 73 0.74 9.29 -17.45
N SER A 74 -0.58 9.41 -17.40
CA SER A 74 -1.44 8.42 -16.75
C SER A 74 -1.30 7.06 -17.45
N PHE A 75 -1.42 6.00 -16.67
CA PHE A 75 -1.33 4.62 -17.13
C PHE A 75 -2.32 3.75 -16.36
N GLU A 76 -2.65 2.59 -16.95
CA GLU A 76 -3.43 1.55 -16.29
C GLU A 76 -2.48 0.56 -15.61
N LEU A 77 -2.87 0.07 -14.45
CA LEU A 77 -2.12 -0.90 -13.67
C LEU A 77 -3.06 -2.03 -13.24
N ASP A 78 -2.71 -3.25 -13.66
CA ASP A 78 -3.41 -4.45 -13.21
C ASP A 78 -2.72 -5.06 -11.98
N ILE A 79 -3.53 -5.65 -11.10
CA ILE A 79 -3.06 -6.41 -9.94
C ILE A 79 -3.47 -7.87 -10.15
N GLU A 80 -2.50 -8.76 -10.09
CA GLU A 80 -2.70 -10.16 -10.51
C GLU A 80 -2.51 -11.17 -9.38
N SER A 81 -1.44 -11.05 -8.59
CA SER A 81 -1.01 -12.10 -7.67
C SER A 81 -0.59 -11.58 -6.31
N VAL A 82 -0.70 -12.47 -5.32
CA VAL A 82 -0.20 -12.25 -3.96
C VAL A 82 1.20 -12.81 -3.84
N GLY A 83 2.14 -11.97 -3.41
CA GLY A 83 3.49 -12.33 -3.07
C GLY A 83 3.70 -12.47 -1.57
N CYS A 84 4.89 -12.96 -1.20
CA CYS A 84 5.34 -12.95 0.19
C CYS A 84 6.77 -12.42 0.30
N PHE A 85 7.07 -11.82 1.45
CA PHE A 85 8.41 -11.36 1.80
C PHE A 85 8.80 -11.89 3.19
N GLY A 86 10.06 -12.29 3.38
CA GLY A 86 10.56 -12.81 4.67
C GLY A 86 11.11 -14.25 4.65
N GLY A 87 11.06 -14.94 3.50
CA GLY A 87 11.61 -16.29 3.32
C GLY A 87 10.62 -17.38 3.77
N ARG A 88 11.11 -18.43 4.45
CA ARG A 88 10.28 -19.57 4.89
C ARG A 88 9.16 -19.18 5.87
N SER A 89 9.36 -18.09 6.61
CA SER A 89 8.32 -17.50 7.46
C SER A 89 7.99 -16.14 6.88
N ALA A 90 6.84 -16.04 6.22
CA ALA A 90 6.38 -14.80 5.61
C ALA A 90 6.20 -13.73 6.70
N ARG A 91 6.87 -12.60 6.51
CA ARG A 91 6.73 -11.39 7.34
C ARG A 91 5.68 -10.45 6.78
N VAL A 92 5.49 -10.48 5.45
CA VAL A 92 4.53 -9.64 4.73
C VAL A 92 3.92 -10.46 3.61
N LEU A 93 2.60 -10.35 3.46
CA LEU A 93 1.87 -10.69 2.24
C LEU A 93 1.56 -9.38 1.53
N TRP A 94 1.77 -9.33 0.22
CA TRP A 94 1.60 -8.12 -0.59
C TRP A 94 1.01 -8.45 -1.95
#